data_AF-A0A9X2YCU1-F1
#
_entry.id   AF-A0A9X2YCU1-F1
#
_cell.length_a   1.000
_cell.length_b   1.000
_cell.length_c   1.000
_cell.angle_alpha   90.00
_cell.angle_beta   90.00
_cell.angle_gamma   90.00
#
_symmetry.space_group_name_H-M   'P 1'
#
loop_
_entity.id
_entity.type
_entity.pdbx_description
1 polymer ?
#
loop_
_entity_poly.entity_id
_entity_poly.type
_entity_poly.pdbx_seq_one_letter_code
_entity_poly.pdbx_strand_id
1 'polypeptide(L)'
;TGHPDRPPTHFGFSLGDVTTGIMGAFAVAGALFKREAIGDRFDGECIDLALYESLFRGIDWQVILYDQLNFVAERQGNQFQVSPSPVSDTYLSGDGVWYTVATGTVRSVQSLLELLGG
;
A
#
# COMPACT_ATOMS: atom_id res chain seq x y z
N THR A 1 -10.47 0.01 -3.91
CA THR A 1 -9.55 0.82 -4.73
C THR A 1 -10.24 1.23 -6.03
N GLY A 2 -9.71 2.21 -6.76
CA GLY A 2 -10.29 2.76 -7.99
C GLY A 2 -10.78 4.20 -7.84
N HIS A 3 -11.30 4.80 -8.92
CA HIS A 3 -11.93 6.12 -8.91
C HIS A 3 -13.30 6.08 -8.20
N PRO A 4 -13.73 7.19 -7.55
CA PRO A 4 -15.00 7.23 -6.81
C PRO A 4 -16.22 6.98 -7.70
N ASP A 5 -16.20 7.55 -8.90
CA ASP A 5 -17.25 7.57 -9.92
C ASP A 5 -17.30 6.30 -10.80
N ARG A 6 -16.44 5.33 -10.53
CA ARG A 6 -16.37 4.05 -11.26
C ARG A 6 -16.60 2.87 -10.32
N PRO A 7 -16.96 1.68 -10.87
CA PRO A 7 -17.00 0.46 -10.08
C PRO A 7 -15.65 0.21 -9.36
N PRO A 8 -15.66 -0.44 -8.18
CA PRO A 8 -14.42 -0.80 -7.50
C PRO A 8 -13.52 -1.62 -8.41
N THR A 9 -12.23 -1.29 -8.40
CA THR A 9 -11.22 -1.96 -9.22
C THR A 9 -10.61 -3.13 -8.45
N HIS A 10 -10.70 -4.34 -8.99
CA HIS A 10 -9.94 -5.47 -8.47
C HIS A 10 -8.46 -5.33 -8.83
N PHE A 11 -7.56 -5.87 -8.02
CA PHE A 11 -6.13 -5.93 -8.37
C PHE A 11 -5.92 -6.81 -9.60
N GLY A 12 -5.04 -6.41 -10.52
CA GLY A 12 -4.80 -7.16 -11.77
C GLY A 12 -4.10 -8.51 -11.59
N PHE A 13 -3.79 -8.90 -10.35
CA PHE A 13 -3.13 -10.15 -9.99
C PHE A 13 -3.59 -10.58 -8.59
N SER A 14 -3.22 -11.80 -8.17
CA SER A 14 -3.60 -12.33 -6.86
C SER A 14 -2.80 -11.69 -5.73
N LEU A 15 -3.21 -10.48 -5.34
CA LEU A 15 -2.53 -9.71 -4.30
C LEU A 15 -2.50 -10.47 -2.97
N GLY A 16 -3.63 -11.08 -2.58
CA GLY A 16 -3.73 -11.84 -1.34
C GLY A 16 -2.78 -13.04 -1.30
N ASP A 17 -2.69 -13.80 -2.38
CA ASP A 17 -1.79 -14.96 -2.43
C ASP A 17 -0.32 -14.53 -2.39
N VAL A 18 0.04 -13.46 -3.11
CA VAL A 18 1.42 -12.96 -3.15
C VAL A 18 1.84 -12.42 -1.79
N THR A 19 1.02 -11.58 -1.15
CA THR A 19 1.36 -11.02 0.17
C THR A 19 1.41 -12.11 1.24
N THR A 20 0.46 -13.04 1.24
CA THR A 20 0.42 -14.15 2.21
C THR A 20 1.56 -15.12 1.98
N GLY A 21 1.93 -15.40 0.72
CA GLY A 21 3.10 -16.21 0.39
C GLY A 21 4.40 -15.61 0.92
N ILE A 22 4.56 -14.29 0.80
CA ILE A 22 5.73 -13.58 1.35
C ILE A 22 5.73 -13.64 2.89
N MET A 23 4.58 -13.40 3.54
CA MET A 23 4.48 -13.53 5.00
C MET A 23 4.74 -14.95 5.48
N GLY A 24 4.28 -15.97 4.75
CA GLY A 24 4.57 -17.37 5.00
C GLY A 24 6.05 -17.70 4.88
N ALA A 25 6.71 -17.23 3.83
CA ALA A 25 8.15 -17.39 3.69
C ALA A 25 8.91 -16.75 4.86
N PHE A 26 8.49 -15.56 5.30
CA PHE A 26 9.07 -14.89 6.47
C PHE A 26 8.83 -15.65 7.78
N ALA A 27 7.61 -16.17 8.00
CA ALA A 27 7.28 -16.97 9.18
C ALA A 27 8.09 -18.27 9.24
N VAL A 28 8.26 -18.97 8.10
CA VAL A 28 9.10 -20.16 7.99
C VAL A 28 10.56 -19.82 8.27
N ALA A 29 11.08 -18.71 7.72
CA ALA A 29 12.43 -18.26 8.01
C ALA A 29 12.62 -17.97 9.51
N GLY A 30 11.63 -17.34 10.16
CA GLY A 30 11.62 -17.13 11.61
C GLY A 30 11.62 -18.42 12.41
N ALA A 31 10.85 -19.44 12.00
CA ALA A 31 10.84 -20.75 12.63
C ALA A 31 12.20 -21.46 12.49
N LEU A 32 12.83 -21.39 11.31
CA LEU A 32 14.17 -21.94 11.07
C LEU A 32 15.24 -21.22 11.88
N PHE A 33 15.13 -19.89 12.01
CA PHE A 33 16.01 -19.11 12.88
C PHE A 33 15.86 -19.51 14.34
N LYS A 34 14.62 -19.71 14.83
CA LYS A 34 14.36 -20.20 16.18
C LYS A 34 14.95 -21.60 16.40
N ARG A 35 14.80 -22.50 15.43
CA ARG A 35 15.42 -23.84 15.45
C ARG A 35 16.92 -23.75 15.66
N GLU A 36 17.60 -22.90 14.90
CA GLU A 36 19.06 -22.69 15.04
C GLU A 36 19.42 -22.19 16.44
N ALA A 37 18.63 -21.27 17.01
CA ALA A 37 18.91 -20.67 18.31
C ALA A 37 18.71 -21.63 19.49
N ILE A 38 17.75 -22.58 19.42
CA ILE A 38 17.42 -23.47 20.54
C ILE A 38 17.84 -24.93 20.34
N GLY A 39 18.33 -25.29 19.15
CA GLY A 39 18.89 -26.59 18.81
C GLY A 39 17.90 -27.74 19.02
N ASP A 40 18.36 -28.80 19.66
CA ASP A 40 17.61 -30.04 19.92
C ASP A 40 16.32 -29.85 20.74
N ARG A 41 16.14 -28.68 21.36
CA ARG A 41 14.90 -28.34 22.07
C ARG A 41 13.78 -27.87 21.14
N PHE A 42 14.07 -27.72 19.84
CA PHE A 42 13.08 -27.29 18.86
C PHE A 42 12.17 -28.45 18.45
N ASP A 43 10.87 -28.31 18.71
CA ASP A 43 9.84 -29.31 18.41
C ASP A 43 8.96 -28.92 17.21
N GLY A 44 9.39 -27.93 16.42
CA GLY A 44 8.61 -27.38 15.31
C GLY A 44 7.83 -26.12 15.67
N GLU A 45 7.15 -25.57 14.67
CA GLU A 45 6.23 -24.44 14.81
C GLU A 45 4.98 -24.69 13.96
N CYS A 46 3.81 -24.33 14.49
CA CYS A 46 2.59 -24.23 13.71
C CYS A 46 2.44 -22.79 13.22
N ILE A 47 2.51 -22.60 11.89
CA ILE A 47 2.32 -21.30 11.26
C ILE A 47 0.88 -21.26 10.75
N ASP A 48 0.01 -20.59 11.50
CA ASP A 48 -1.34 -20.26 11.06
C ASP A 48 -1.31 -18.90 10.35
N LEU A 49 -1.76 -18.87 9.09
CA LEU A 49 -1.73 -17.70 8.23
C LEU A 49 -3.01 -17.66 7.41
N ALA A 50 -3.84 -16.65 7.66
CA ALA A 50 -5.00 -16.38 6.84
C ALA A 50 -4.70 -15.32 5.76
N LEU A 51 -5.20 -15.56 4.53
CA LEU A 51 -5.11 -14.61 3.42
C LEU A 51 -5.60 -13.20 3.80
N TYR A 52 -6.64 -13.14 4.63
CA TYR A 52 -7.22 -11.89 5.11
C TYR A 52 -6.25 -11.10 6.00
N GLU A 53 -5.52 -11.75 6.90
CA GLU A 53 -4.65 -11.08 7.86
C GLU A 53 -3.46 -10.41 7.17
N SER A 54 -2.90 -11.06 6.15
CA SER A 54 -1.82 -10.51 5.36
C SER A 54 -2.25 -9.27 4.56
N LEU A 55 -3.49 -9.27 4.04
CA LEU A 55 -4.06 -8.09 3.39
C LEU A 55 -4.40 -7.00 4.41
N PHE A 56 -4.96 -7.36 5.55
CA PHE A 56 -5.29 -6.43 6.63
C PHE A 56 -4.06 -5.70 7.15
N ARG A 57 -2.92 -6.38 7.26
CA ARG A 57 -1.64 -5.77 7.64
C ARG A 57 -1.16 -4.69 6.64
N GLY A 58 -1.60 -4.76 5.39
CA GLY A 58 -1.34 -3.75 4.36
C GLY A 58 -2.29 -2.55 4.42
N ILE A 59 -3.37 -2.63 5.20
CA ILE A 59 -4.22 -1.51 5.53
C ILE A 59 -3.57 -0.79 6.72
N ASP A 60 -3.07 0.43 6.49
CA ASP A 60 -2.21 1.16 7.43
C ASP A 60 -2.97 2.36 8.00
N TRP A 61 -3.02 3.45 7.23
CA TRP A 61 -3.63 4.72 7.65
C TRP A 61 -5.15 4.63 7.84
N GLN A 62 -5.85 3.74 7.12
CA GLN A 62 -7.31 3.66 7.22
C GLN A 62 -7.77 3.19 8.61
N VAL A 63 -7.01 2.28 9.25
CA VAL A 63 -7.37 1.73 10.56
C VAL A 63 -7.29 2.81 11.63
N ILE A 64 -6.18 3.55 11.67
CA ILE A 64 -5.98 4.58 12.70
C ILE A 64 -6.93 5.76 12.54
N LEU A 65 -7.28 6.16 11.31
CA LEU A 65 -8.22 7.26 11.10
C LEU A 65 -9.66 6.88 11.46
N TYR A 66 -10.05 5.63 11.22
CA TYR A 66 -11.34 5.15 11.71
C TYR A 66 -11.36 5.14 13.24
N ASP A 67 -10.34 4.54 13.86
CA ASP A 67 -10.24 4.42 15.32
C ASP A 67 -10.24 5.79 16.04
N GLN A 68 -9.45 6.74 15.54
CA GLN A 68 -9.23 8.03 16.23
C GLN A 68 -10.23 9.11 15.82
N LEU A 69 -10.75 9.08 14.59
CA LEU A 69 -11.57 10.17 14.03
C LEU A 69 -12.95 9.70 13.53
N ASN A 70 -13.26 8.40 13.63
CA ASN A 70 -14.44 7.78 13.00
C ASN A 70 -14.53 8.09 11.49
N PHE A 71 -13.37 8.28 10.86
CA PHE A 71 -13.26 8.60 9.44
C PHE A 71 -13.20 7.32 8.61
N VAL A 72 -14.15 7.15 7.70
CA VAL A 72 -14.19 6.01 6.78
C VAL A 72 -13.56 6.44 5.46
N ALA A 73 -12.40 5.85 5.15
CA ALA A 73 -11.71 6.08 3.89
C ALA A 73 -12.53 5.59 2.68
N GLU A 74 -12.59 6.40 1.64
CA GLU A 74 -13.30 6.09 0.39
C GLU A 74 -12.35 5.98 -0.80
N ARG A 75 -12.87 5.52 -1.94
CA ARG A 75 -12.12 5.42 -3.20
C ARG A 75 -11.84 6.82 -3.76
N GLN A 76 -10.56 7.16 -3.98
CA GLN A 76 -10.15 8.48 -4.50
C GLN A 76 -9.25 8.38 -5.76
N GLY A 77 -9.26 7.25 -6.46
CA GLY A 77 -8.36 7.04 -7.60
C GLY A 77 -6.89 7.05 -7.15
N ASN A 78 -6.07 7.87 -7.80
CA ASN A 78 -4.66 8.04 -7.46
C ASN A 78 -4.41 9.04 -6.33
N GLN A 79 -5.45 9.76 -5.89
CA GLN A 79 -5.31 10.78 -4.88
C GLN A 79 -5.29 10.18 -3.48
N PHE A 80 -4.46 10.78 -2.62
CA PHE A 80 -4.38 10.39 -1.22
C PHE A 80 -5.36 11.23 -0.40
N GLN A 81 -6.44 10.60 0.09
CA GLN A 81 -7.58 11.28 0.69
C GLN A 81 -7.24 12.12 1.93
N VAL A 82 -6.19 11.73 2.66
CA VAL A 82 -5.91 12.21 4.03
C VAL A 82 -4.73 13.16 4.11
N SER A 83 -3.99 13.32 3.02
CA SER A 83 -3.07 14.42 2.84
C SER A 83 -3.27 14.95 1.42
N PRO A 84 -3.82 16.17 1.25
CA PRO A 84 -3.87 16.81 -0.05
C PRO A 84 -2.43 17.10 -0.50
N SER A 85 -1.78 16.12 -1.11
CA SER A 85 -0.63 16.38 -1.95
C SER A 85 -1.16 17.23 -3.12
N PRO A 86 -0.63 18.45 -3.32
CA PRO A 86 -1.23 19.37 -4.29
C PRO A 86 -1.23 18.82 -5.71
N VAL A 87 -0.25 17.95 -6.05
CA VAL A 87 -0.10 17.34 -7.37
C VAL A 87 0.49 15.92 -7.22
N SER A 88 -0.32 14.96 -6.78
CA SER A 88 0.01 13.52 -6.88
C SER A 88 -1.09 12.79 -7.63
N ASP A 89 -0.94 12.69 -8.94
CA ASP A 89 -1.90 12.03 -9.83
C ASP A 89 -1.23 11.64 -11.16
N THR A 90 -1.99 11.01 -12.05
CA THR A 90 -1.59 10.72 -13.43
C THR A 90 -2.20 11.72 -14.40
N TYR A 91 -1.38 12.28 -15.28
CA TYR A 91 -1.75 13.31 -16.25
C TYR A 91 -1.47 12.83 -17.67
N LEU A 92 -2.40 13.08 -18.59
CA LEU A 92 -2.23 12.80 -20.02
C LEU A 92 -1.59 14.01 -20.71
N SER A 93 -0.47 13.81 -21.39
CA SER A 93 0.17 14.84 -22.19
C SER A 93 -0.52 15.07 -23.53
N GLY A 94 -0.17 16.19 -24.20
CA GLY A 94 -0.72 16.53 -25.51
C GLY A 94 -0.37 15.53 -26.62
N ASP A 95 0.72 14.77 -26.47
CA ASP A 95 1.13 13.69 -27.38
C ASP A 95 0.58 12.30 -26.96
N GLY A 96 -0.33 12.26 -25.99
CA GLY A 96 -1.06 11.04 -25.62
C GLY A 96 -0.30 10.10 -24.67
N VAL A 97 0.76 10.57 -24.02
CA VAL A 97 1.56 9.81 -23.06
C VAL A 97 1.06 10.08 -21.63
N TRP A 98 0.95 9.03 -20.82
CA TRP A 98 0.58 9.16 -19.41
C TRP A 98 1.81 9.39 -18.54
N TYR A 99 1.77 10.42 -17.70
CA TYR A 99 2.79 10.76 -16.73
C TYR A 99 2.25 10.67 -15.32
N THR A 100 2.96 9.99 -14.43
CA THR A 100 2.70 10.07 -12.98
C THR A 100 3.51 11.22 -12.41
N VAL A 101 2.84 12.18 -11.79
CA VAL A 101 3.47 13.27 -11.06
C VAL A 101 3.24 13.03 -9.58
N ALA A 102 4.28 13.15 -8.77
CA ALA A 102 4.21 13.00 -7.33
C ALA A 102 4.95 14.15 -6.65
N THR A 103 4.20 15.05 -6.00
CA THR A 103 4.74 16.19 -5.26
C THR A 103 4.40 16.09 -3.78
N GLY A 104 5.36 15.66 -2.97
CA GLY A 104 5.15 15.46 -1.53
C GLY A 104 5.38 16.69 -0.65
N THR A 105 5.94 17.77 -1.22
CA THR A 105 6.39 18.94 -0.46
C THR A 105 6.08 20.25 -1.18
N VAL A 106 5.97 21.35 -0.42
CA VAL A 106 5.81 22.71 -0.99
C VAL A 106 6.90 23.02 -2.02
N ARG A 107 8.15 22.65 -1.73
CA ARG A 107 9.27 22.84 -2.66
C ARG A 107 9.09 22.06 -3.96
N SER A 108 8.68 20.79 -3.90
CA SER A 108 8.43 20.00 -5.11
C SER A 108 7.28 20.56 -5.95
N VAL A 109 6.28 21.18 -5.30
CA VAL A 109 5.19 21.86 -6.01
C VAL A 109 5.70 23.12 -6.68
N GLN A 110 6.49 23.94 -5.98
CA GLN A 110 7.08 25.16 -6.55
C GLN A 110 7.95 24.85 -7.77
N SER A 111 8.86 23.88 -7.66
CA SER A 111 9.72 23.48 -8.78
C SER A 111 8.91 22.92 -9.97
N LEU A 112 7.79 22.25 -9.72
CA LEU A 112 6.90 21.81 -10.78
C LEU A 112 6.22 23.00 -11.47
N LEU A 113 5.74 23.98 -10.71
CA LEU A 113 5.11 25.18 -11.27
C LEU A 113 6.11 25.97 -12.12
N GLU A 114 7.33 26.19 -11.63
CA GLU A 114 8.41 26.84 -12.39
C GLU A 114 8.72 26.09 -13.70
N LEU A 115 8.79 24.75 -13.66
CA LEU A 115 9.01 23.92 -14.86
C LEU A 115 7.90 24.10 -15.91
N LEU A 116 6.65 24.26 -15.46
CA LEU A 116 5.49 24.45 -16.32
C LEU A 116 5.32 25.90 -16.80
N GLY A 117 6.23 26.81 -16.42
CA GLY A 117 6.21 28.22 -16.79
C GLY A 117 5.26 29.09 -15.95
N GLY A 118 4.95 28.63 -14.73
CA GLY A 118 4.24 29.41 -13.70
C GLY A 118 5.12 30.37 -12.91
#